data_AF-A0A2J6TVK9-F1
#
_entry.id   AF-A0A2J6TVK9-F1
#
_cell.length_a   1.000
_cell.length_b   1.000
_cell.length_c   1.000
_cell.angle_alpha   90.00
_cell.angle_beta   90.00
_cell.angle_gamma   90.00
#
_symmetry.space_group_name_H-M   'P 1'
#
loop_
_entity.id
_entity.type
_entity.pdbx_description
1 polymer ?
#
loop_
_entity_poly.entity_id
_entity_poly.type
_entity_poly.pdbx_seq_one_letter_code
_entity_poly.pdbx_strand_id
1 'polypeptide(L)'
;AGQKLPTLKSVNGYWKHETQGKLITEFFSSLDKISPSINDTTIAKLRNPSEGPPEPKASPDHAPGDRFMDLGNEALLDIDFASFGIPDKSQKRLPILVILNTVRRVFPQKYENVDFGHSLTALDYLRDLEFTRRDKLRHAAERLDISLRNWKSVLADNPDALRWIELVQKYELIIEEGYANIFIDIRIWTMVAELKSTPFYKPNVLAMLNTLFPPAVKELPNDRIQPKVLHQYRSSFYQYITAVEANGPSVMKAFEQKLQGSDNRHRWGNTWDNLTHYMELAEQMIKQA
;
A
#
# COMPACT_ATOMS: atom_id res chain seq x y z
N ALA A 1 8.63 -8.47 -19.41
CA ALA A 1 9.83 -8.45 -18.56
C ALA A 1 9.62 -7.39 -17.49
N GLY A 2 9.50 -7.79 -16.22
CA GLY A 2 9.16 -6.87 -15.13
C GLY A 2 10.36 -6.03 -14.73
N GLN A 3 10.20 -4.71 -14.72
CA GLN A 3 11.10 -3.82 -13.99
C GLN A 3 11.23 -4.36 -12.56
N LYS A 4 12.46 -4.52 -12.07
CA LYS A 4 12.71 -4.89 -10.68
C LYS A 4 12.29 -3.70 -9.82
N LEU A 5 11.10 -3.80 -9.23
CA LEU A 5 10.62 -2.81 -8.27
C LEU A 5 11.37 -2.98 -6.95
N PRO A 6 11.76 -1.88 -6.28
CA PRO A 6 12.44 -1.92 -5.00
C PRO A 6 11.52 -2.47 -3.90
N THR A 7 12.13 -3.07 -2.88
CA THR A 7 11.40 -3.53 -1.69
C THR A 7 10.95 -2.31 -0.87
N LEU A 8 9.81 -2.39 -0.20
CA LEU A 8 9.40 -1.31 0.70
C LEU A 8 10.43 -1.09 1.81
N LYS A 9 11.13 -2.15 2.22
CA LYS A 9 12.23 -2.03 3.18
C LYS A 9 13.39 -1.19 2.63
N SER A 10 13.76 -1.34 1.36
CA SER A 10 14.82 -0.51 0.76
C SER A 10 14.37 0.92 0.56
N VAL A 11 13.12 1.15 0.13
CA VAL A 11 12.53 2.50 0.02
C VAL A 11 12.50 3.20 1.39
N ASN A 12 12.05 2.52 2.43
CA ASN A 12 12.07 3.06 3.79
C ASN A 12 13.50 3.31 4.30
N GLY A 13 14.44 2.43 3.95
CA GLY A 13 15.86 2.60 4.23
C GLY A 13 16.43 3.86 3.59
N TYR A 14 16.06 4.15 2.34
CA TYR A 14 16.43 5.39 1.65
C TYR A 14 15.97 6.62 2.45
N TRP A 15 14.69 6.67 2.83
CA TRP A 15 14.16 7.82 3.56
C TRP A 15 14.79 8.01 4.95
N LYS A 16 15.21 6.92 5.62
CA LYS A 16 15.78 6.97 6.97
C LYS A 16 17.30 7.16 7.02
N HIS A 17 18.03 6.62 6.04
CA HIS A 17 19.48 6.44 6.15
C HIS A 17 20.27 7.05 5.00
N GLU A 18 19.72 7.09 3.77
CA GLU A 18 20.42 7.71 2.66
C GLU A 18 20.48 9.21 2.83
N THR A 19 21.64 9.81 2.53
CA THR A 19 21.89 11.23 2.83
C THR A 19 20.86 12.14 2.21
N GLN A 20 20.52 11.94 0.94
CA GLN A 20 19.51 12.75 0.25
C GLN A 20 18.11 12.53 0.83
N GLY A 21 17.68 11.28 1.01
CA GLY A 21 16.35 10.96 1.55
C GLY A 21 16.16 11.49 2.97
N LYS A 22 17.20 11.39 3.80
CA LYS A 22 17.24 11.93 5.15
C LYS A 22 17.16 13.46 5.14
N LEU A 23 17.96 14.13 4.31
CA LEU A 23 17.93 15.60 4.19
C LEU A 23 16.56 16.12 3.73
N ILE A 24 15.94 15.46 2.75
CA ILE A 24 14.58 15.79 2.30
C ILE A 24 13.58 15.64 3.46
N THR A 25 13.64 14.51 4.16
CA THR A 25 12.73 14.23 5.28
C THR A 25 12.93 15.20 6.44
N GLU A 26 14.18 15.50 6.79
CA GLU A 26 14.52 16.48 7.83
C GLU A 26 14.12 17.90 7.42
N PHE A 27 14.35 18.29 6.16
CA PHE A 27 13.89 19.57 5.62
C PHE A 27 12.39 19.72 5.81
N PHE A 28 11.58 18.81 5.26
CA PHE A 28 10.12 18.89 5.42
C PHE A 28 9.65 18.74 6.87
N SER A 29 10.37 17.98 7.69
CA SER A 29 10.07 17.86 9.12
C SER A 29 10.34 19.16 9.89
N SER A 30 11.36 19.92 9.47
CA SER A 30 11.82 21.15 10.13
C SER A 30 11.00 22.38 9.77
N LEU A 31 10.29 22.34 8.64
CA LEU A 31 9.43 23.44 8.24
C LEU A 31 8.32 23.63 9.29
N ASP A 32 8.28 24.83 9.89
CA ASP A 32 7.36 25.18 10.98
C ASP A 32 5.92 24.77 10.67
N LYS A 33 5.12 24.51 11.72
CA LYS A 33 3.67 24.51 11.55
C LYS A 33 3.29 25.81 10.87
N ILE A 34 2.58 25.74 9.75
CA ILE A 34 1.84 26.92 9.31
C ILE A 34 0.95 27.26 10.52
N SER A 35 1.29 28.33 11.25
CA SER A 35 0.32 29.02 12.07
C SER A 35 -0.83 29.30 11.12
N PRO A 36 -2.02 28.72 11.33
CA PRO A 36 -3.13 29.02 10.46
C PRO A 36 -3.30 30.54 10.54
N SER A 37 -3.06 31.25 9.44
CA SER A 37 -3.29 32.71 9.39
C SER A 37 -4.78 33.02 9.32
N ILE A 38 -5.62 32.18 9.93
CA ILE A 38 -7.05 32.36 10.03
C ILE A 38 -7.44 31.85 11.42
N ASN A 39 -7.90 32.81 12.23
CA ASN A 39 -8.35 32.63 13.58
C ASN A 39 -9.23 31.38 13.75
N ASP A 40 -8.81 30.56 14.72
CA ASP A 40 -9.65 29.85 15.66
C ASP A 40 -11.03 29.39 15.14
N THR A 41 -11.09 28.18 14.60
CA THR A 41 -12.24 27.30 14.85
C THR A 41 -11.90 25.86 14.46
N THR A 42 -12.07 24.98 15.45
CA THR A 42 -12.50 23.59 15.30
C THR A 42 -11.48 22.47 15.04
N ILE A 43 -10.71 22.14 16.10
CA ILE A 43 -10.38 20.72 16.40
C ILE A 43 -11.65 19.84 16.42
N ALA A 44 -12.82 20.43 16.70
CA ALA A 44 -14.12 19.76 16.63
C ALA A 44 -14.56 19.31 15.21
N LYS A 45 -14.05 19.92 14.12
CA LYS A 45 -14.47 19.58 12.75
C LYS A 45 -13.68 18.42 12.14
N LEU A 46 -12.53 18.07 12.71
CA LEU A 46 -11.80 16.85 12.33
C LEU A 46 -12.53 15.54 12.74
N ARG A 47 -13.68 15.63 13.43
CA ARG A 47 -14.50 14.47 13.84
C ARG A 47 -15.53 14.02 12.80
N ASN A 48 -15.96 14.87 11.86
CA ASN A 48 -17.02 14.55 10.90
C ASN A 48 -16.54 14.78 9.45
N PRO A 49 -16.35 13.73 8.62
CA PRO A 49 -15.83 13.87 7.25
C PRO A 49 -16.78 14.54 6.24
N SER A 50 -18.00 14.91 6.64
CA SER A 50 -19.08 15.27 5.71
C SER A 50 -19.35 16.77 5.54
N GLU A 51 -18.70 17.66 6.31
CA GLU A 51 -19.07 19.09 6.34
C GLU A 51 -17.87 20.05 6.40
N GLY A 52 -16.94 19.92 5.45
CA GLY A 52 -15.95 20.96 5.15
C GLY A 52 -16.53 22.05 4.23
N PRO A 53 -16.11 23.33 4.33
CA PRO A 53 -16.44 24.34 3.34
C PRO A 53 -15.95 23.89 1.94
N PRO A 54 -16.59 24.31 0.84
CA PRO A 54 -16.11 23.97 -0.49
C PRO A 54 -14.72 24.57 -0.70
N GLU A 55 -13.72 23.70 -0.86
CA GLU A 55 -12.35 24.11 -1.10
C GLU A 55 -12.24 24.88 -2.43
N PRO A 56 -11.40 25.93 -2.50
CA PRO A 56 -11.03 26.53 -3.78
C PRO A 56 -10.46 25.45 -4.71
N LYS A 57 -10.60 25.63 -6.03
CA LYS A 57 -10.22 24.64 -7.07
C LYS A 57 -8.73 24.29 -7.04
N ALA A 58 -8.31 23.50 -6.06
CA ALA A 58 -7.03 22.83 -6.01
C ALA A 58 -7.09 21.62 -6.95
N SER A 59 -5.93 21.25 -7.51
CA SER A 59 -5.80 19.96 -8.16
C SER A 59 -6.35 18.88 -7.22
N PRO A 60 -7.17 17.91 -7.70
CA PRO A 60 -7.73 16.86 -6.85
C PRO A 60 -6.66 15.99 -6.14
N ASP A 61 -5.39 16.13 -6.53
CA ASP A 61 -4.24 15.45 -5.97
C ASP A 61 -3.36 16.35 -5.05
N HIS A 62 -3.67 17.65 -4.93
CA HIS A 62 -2.97 18.56 -4.04
C HIS A 62 -3.61 18.56 -2.65
N ALA A 63 -2.76 18.43 -1.62
CA ALA A 63 -3.17 18.31 -0.23
C ALA A 63 -2.74 19.57 0.54
N PRO A 64 -3.64 20.54 0.79
CA PRO A 64 -3.29 21.73 1.53
C PRO A 64 -2.79 21.32 2.93
N GLY A 65 -1.49 21.47 3.16
CA GLY A 65 -0.81 21.11 4.39
C GLY A 65 0.24 20.01 4.28
N ASP A 66 0.17 19.10 3.31
CA ASP A 66 1.26 18.15 3.03
C ASP A 66 2.26 18.79 2.07
N ARG A 67 3.35 19.31 2.65
CA ARG A 67 4.36 20.04 1.90
C ARG A 67 5.07 19.19 0.84
N PHE A 68 5.09 17.87 0.98
CA PHE A 68 5.63 17.01 -0.09
C PHE A 68 4.75 17.03 -1.35
N MET A 69 3.48 17.44 -1.24
CA MET A 69 2.55 17.55 -2.36
C MET A 69 2.44 18.98 -2.91
N ASP A 70 3.29 19.91 -2.45
CA ASP A 70 3.32 21.28 -2.95
C ASP A 70 3.87 21.33 -4.38
N LEU A 71 3.28 22.20 -5.21
CA LEU A 71 3.73 22.46 -6.57
C LEU A 71 5.20 22.91 -6.58
N GLY A 72 6.00 22.35 -7.48
CA GLY A 72 7.44 22.60 -7.59
C GLY A 72 8.31 21.58 -6.87
N ASN A 73 7.74 20.76 -5.98
CA ASN A 73 8.49 19.70 -5.30
C ASN A 73 8.61 18.43 -6.15
N GLU A 74 8.00 18.37 -7.34
CA GLU A 74 8.03 17.18 -8.21
C GLU A 74 9.46 16.80 -8.58
N ALA A 75 10.33 17.78 -8.88
CA ALA A 75 11.73 17.53 -9.20
C ALA A 75 12.55 17.00 -8.01
N LEU A 76 12.21 17.43 -6.79
CA LEU A 76 12.83 16.93 -5.56
C LEU A 76 12.41 15.48 -5.26
N LEU A 77 11.18 15.14 -5.63
CA LEU A 77 10.52 13.87 -5.31
C LEU A 77 10.53 12.88 -6.47
N ASP A 78 11.07 13.27 -7.63
CA ASP A 78 11.35 12.39 -8.75
C ASP A 78 12.56 11.49 -8.46
N ILE A 79 12.36 10.61 -7.49
CA ILE A 79 13.37 9.66 -7.05
C ILE A 79 13.15 8.37 -7.82
N ASP A 80 14.16 7.90 -8.55
CA ASP A 80 14.13 6.59 -9.18
C ASP A 80 14.47 5.50 -8.16
N PHE A 81 13.46 5.05 -7.42
CA PHE A 81 13.69 3.99 -6.45
C PHE A 81 14.08 2.65 -7.10
N ALA A 82 13.82 2.45 -8.40
CA ALA A 82 14.21 1.22 -9.10
C ALA A 82 15.74 1.12 -9.26
N SER A 83 16.46 2.24 -9.13
CA SER A 83 17.92 2.26 -9.06
C SER A 83 18.47 1.76 -7.70
N PHE A 84 17.67 1.78 -6.64
CA PHE A 84 18.09 1.36 -5.30
C PHE A 84 17.88 -0.13 -5.06
N GLY A 85 18.97 -0.82 -4.72
CA GLY A 85 18.92 -2.23 -4.37
C GLY A 85 18.72 -3.10 -5.60
N ILE A 86 19.78 -3.25 -6.39
CA ILE A 86 19.93 -4.38 -7.31
C ILE A 86 20.48 -5.55 -6.50
N PRO A 87 19.67 -6.45 -5.93
CA PRO A 87 20.14 -7.80 -5.70
C PRO A 87 20.31 -8.46 -7.06
N ASP A 88 21.40 -9.19 -7.15
CA ASP A 88 21.89 -9.95 -8.30
C ASP A 88 20.76 -10.72 -9.04
N LYS A 89 20.97 -11.02 -10.32
CA LYS A 89 20.04 -11.77 -11.19
C LYS A 89 19.70 -13.18 -10.67
N SER A 90 20.28 -13.58 -9.53
CA SER A 90 20.21 -14.88 -8.89
C SER A 90 19.24 -14.99 -7.70
N GLN A 91 18.49 -13.93 -7.34
CA GLN A 91 17.54 -14.00 -6.23
C GLN A 91 16.35 -14.92 -6.57
N LYS A 92 16.50 -16.20 -6.21
CA LYS A 92 15.44 -17.21 -6.31
C LYS A 92 14.21 -16.69 -5.57
N ARG A 93 13.07 -16.60 -6.26
CA ARG A 93 11.79 -16.26 -5.63
C ARG A 93 11.58 -17.19 -4.44
N LEU A 94 11.15 -16.61 -3.31
CA LEU A 94 10.92 -17.39 -2.10
C LEU A 94 9.86 -18.47 -2.37
N PRO A 95 9.98 -19.67 -1.76
CA PRO A 95 8.93 -20.67 -1.85
C PRO A 95 7.60 -20.09 -1.34
N ILE A 96 6.51 -20.37 -2.05
CA ILE A 96 5.17 -19.82 -1.71
C ILE A 96 4.80 -20.11 -0.27
N LEU A 97 5.10 -21.31 0.24
CA LEU A 97 4.86 -21.68 1.64
C LEU A 97 5.59 -20.77 2.63
N VAL A 98 6.81 -20.31 2.31
CA VAL A 98 7.56 -19.37 3.16
C VAL A 98 6.88 -18.00 3.17
N ILE A 99 6.42 -17.52 2.01
CA ILE A 99 5.65 -16.28 1.88
C ILE A 99 4.39 -16.37 2.74
N LEU A 100 3.54 -17.37 2.51
CA LEU A 100 2.27 -17.55 3.20
C LEU A 100 2.45 -17.66 4.72
N ASN A 101 3.39 -18.47 5.18
CA ASN A 101 3.64 -18.64 6.61
C ASN A 101 4.18 -17.36 7.25
N THR A 102 5.04 -16.61 6.56
CA THR A 102 5.54 -15.34 7.08
C THR A 102 4.43 -14.32 7.19
N VAL A 103 3.62 -14.14 6.15
CA VAL A 103 2.51 -13.18 6.15
C VAL A 103 1.50 -13.52 7.25
N ARG A 104 1.11 -14.80 7.40
CA ARG A 104 0.22 -15.26 8.49
C ARG A 104 0.78 -15.00 9.88
N ARG A 105 2.09 -15.16 10.07
CA ARG A 105 2.77 -14.88 11.34
C ARG A 105 2.77 -13.39 11.66
N VAL A 106 3.03 -12.55 10.66
CA VAL A 106 3.10 -11.09 10.81
C VAL A 106 1.72 -10.48 11.03
N PHE A 107 0.69 -10.99 10.34
CA PHE A 107 -0.69 -10.51 10.40
C PHE A 107 -1.65 -11.60 10.94
N PRO A 108 -1.60 -11.93 12.24
CA PRO A 108 -2.53 -12.86 12.87
C PRO A 108 -3.94 -12.27 13.00
N GLN A 109 -4.93 -13.13 13.24
CA GLN A 109 -6.34 -12.75 13.33
C GLN A 109 -6.61 -11.70 14.43
N LYS A 110 -5.92 -11.80 15.56
CA LYS A 110 -6.04 -10.84 16.67
C LYS A 110 -5.13 -9.65 16.41
N TYR A 111 -5.73 -8.46 16.35
CA TYR A 111 -5.03 -7.20 16.08
C TYR A 111 -3.89 -6.93 17.07
N GLU A 112 -4.07 -7.29 18.33
CA GLU A 112 -3.11 -7.06 19.40
C GLU A 112 -1.80 -7.84 19.23
N ASN A 113 -1.83 -8.91 18.43
CA ASN A 113 -0.69 -9.78 18.16
C ASN A 113 0.04 -9.45 16.86
N VAL A 114 -0.40 -8.39 16.16
CA VAL A 114 0.18 -8.02 14.86
C VAL A 114 1.60 -7.48 15.03
N ASP A 115 2.52 -8.01 14.21
CA ASP A 115 3.92 -7.61 14.19
C ASP A 115 4.16 -6.53 13.13
N PHE A 116 3.80 -5.29 13.45
CA PHE A 116 4.00 -4.17 12.53
C PHE A 116 5.48 -3.88 12.24
N GLY A 117 6.43 -4.38 13.05
CA GLY A 117 7.87 -4.27 12.78
C GLY A 117 8.30 -5.00 11.52
N HIS A 118 7.57 -6.04 11.12
CA HIS A 118 7.81 -6.82 9.90
C HIS A 118 6.80 -6.53 8.78
N SER A 119 5.94 -5.53 8.94
CA SER A 119 4.88 -5.16 7.98
C SER A 119 5.41 -4.91 6.56
N LEU A 120 6.49 -4.14 6.40
CA LEU A 120 7.09 -3.84 5.10
C LEU A 120 7.56 -5.12 4.38
N THR A 121 8.18 -6.03 5.12
CA THR A 121 8.64 -7.32 4.57
C THR A 121 7.47 -8.19 4.16
N ALA A 122 6.41 -8.25 4.97
CA ALA A 122 5.20 -9.00 4.62
C ALA A 122 4.46 -8.39 3.41
N LEU A 123 4.42 -7.06 3.29
CA LEU A 123 3.88 -6.36 2.11
C LEU A 123 4.69 -6.65 0.84
N ASP A 124 6.03 -6.72 0.95
CA ASP A 124 6.89 -7.14 -0.16
C ASP A 124 6.60 -8.60 -0.56
N TYR A 125 6.42 -9.49 0.40
CA TYR A 125 6.06 -10.89 0.12
C TYR A 125 4.67 -11.05 -0.51
N LEU A 126 3.69 -10.23 -0.10
CA LEU A 126 2.38 -10.19 -0.75
C LEU A 126 2.47 -9.73 -2.21
N ARG A 127 3.36 -8.76 -2.50
CA ARG A 127 3.63 -8.33 -3.87
C ARG A 127 4.31 -9.44 -4.68
N ASP A 128 5.28 -10.14 -4.10
CA ASP A 128 5.95 -11.27 -4.73
C ASP A 128 4.98 -12.43 -5.02
N LEU A 129 4.02 -12.67 -4.12
CA LEU A 129 2.94 -13.63 -4.33
C LEU A 129 2.08 -13.24 -5.54
N GLU A 130 1.66 -11.97 -5.63
CA GLU A 130 0.86 -11.47 -6.74
C GLU A 130 1.60 -11.57 -8.08
N PHE A 131 2.86 -11.19 -8.12
CA PHE A 131 3.68 -11.34 -9.33
C PHE A 131 3.87 -12.81 -9.70
N THR A 132 4.10 -13.67 -8.72
CA THR A 132 4.24 -15.12 -8.97
C THR A 132 2.96 -15.71 -9.52
N ARG A 133 1.80 -15.32 -8.98
CA ARG A 133 0.48 -15.73 -9.48
C ARG A 133 0.29 -15.35 -10.94
N ARG A 134 0.45 -14.05 -11.27
CA ARG A 134 0.28 -13.54 -12.64
C ARG A 134 1.26 -14.16 -13.62
N ASP A 135 2.50 -14.37 -13.19
CA ASP A 135 3.55 -15.01 -13.98
C ASP A 135 3.23 -16.50 -14.25
N LYS A 136 2.71 -17.23 -13.26
CA LYS A 136 2.30 -18.63 -13.43
C LYS A 136 1.11 -18.77 -14.39
N LEU A 137 0.10 -17.92 -14.26
CA LEU A 137 -1.05 -17.90 -15.18
C LEU A 137 -0.62 -17.58 -16.62
N ARG A 138 0.32 -16.63 -16.79
CA ARG A 138 0.89 -16.31 -18.08
C ARG A 138 1.61 -17.50 -18.70
N HIS A 139 2.49 -18.17 -17.96
CA HIS A 139 3.18 -19.36 -18.45
C HIS A 139 2.20 -20.50 -18.75
N ALA A 140 1.12 -20.66 -17.98
CA ALA A 140 0.09 -21.64 -18.27
C ALA A 140 -0.62 -21.34 -19.60
N ALA A 141 -0.98 -20.07 -19.85
CA ALA A 141 -1.54 -19.65 -21.13
C ALA A 141 -0.56 -19.87 -22.30
N GLU A 142 0.74 -19.60 -22.10
CA GLU A 142 1.79 -19.84 -23.10
C GLU A 142 1.95 -21.33 -23.42
N ARG A 143 1.90 -22.23 -22.42
CA ARG A 143 1.95 -23.69 -22.66
C ARG A 143 0.74 -24.23 -23.41
N LEU A 144 -0.40 -23.56 -23.30
CA LEU A 144 -1.61 -23.85 -24.04
C LEU A 144 -1.65 -23.16 -25.41
N ASP A 145 -0.58 -22.45 -25.80
CA ASP A 145 -0.48 -21.64 -27.02
C ASP A 145 -1.62 -20.61 -27.17
N ILE A 146 -2.13 -20.10 -26.04
CA ILE A 146 -3.20 -19.09 -26.05
C ILE A 146 -2.60 -17.70 -26.26
N SER A 147 -2.98 -17.05 -27.34
CA SER A 147 -2.66 -15.66 -27.65
C SER A 147 -3.92 -14.87 -28.01
N LEU A 148 -3.81 -13.53 -28.02
CA LEU A 148 -4.90 -12.65 -28.45
C LEU A 148 -5.41 -12.95 -29.88
N ARG A 149 -4.61 -13.62 -30.71
CA ARG A 149 -4.93 -13.90 -32.12
C ARG A 149 -5.60 -15.26 -32.34
N ASN A 150 -5.31 -16.26 -31.52
CA ASN A 150 -5.72 -17.65 -31.72
C ASN A 150 -6.58 -18.23 -30.58
N TRP A 151 -6.89 -17.45 -29.53
CA TRP A 151 -7.64 -17.96 -28.37
C TRP A 151 -8.95 -18.67 -28.74
N LYS A 152 -9.69 -18.16 -29.74
CA LYS A 152 -10.97 -18.79 -30.16
C LYS A 152 -10.80 -20.19 -30.73
N SER A 153 -9.77 -20.42 -31.56
CA SER A 153 -9.51 -21.74 -32.14
C SER A 153 -8.96 -22.68 -31.08
N VAL A 154 -8.00 -22.22 -30.26
CA VAL A 154 -7.41 -23.01 -29.17
C VAL A 154 -8.48 -23.49 -28.18
N LEU A 155 -9.42 -22.62 -27.80
CA LEU A 155 -10.50 -22.97 -26.88
C LEU A 155 -11.55 -23.90 -27.50
N ALA A 156 -11.77 -23.84 -28.81
CA ALA A 156 -12.68 -24.75 -29.49
C ALA A 156 -12.11 -26.18 -29.57
N ASP A 157 -10.80 -26.29 -29.79
CA ASP A 157 -10.11 -27.56 -30.02
C ASP A 157 -9.64 -28.23 -28.70
N ASN A 158 -9.55 -27.48 -27.61
CA ASN A 158 -9.07 -27.96 -26.31
C ASN A 158 -10.05 -27.67 -25.16
N PRO A 159 -10.92 -28.63 -24.80
CA PRO A 159 -11.89 -28.50 -23.70
C PRO A 159 -11.25 -28.24 -22.33
N ASP A 160 -10.04 -28.76 -22.09
CA ASP A 160 -9.32 -28.53 -20.83
C ASP A 160 -8.80 -27.09 -20.74
N ALA A 161 -8.33 -26.52 -21.85
CA ALA A 161 -7.96 -25.12 -21.94
C ALA A 161 -9.17 -24.19 -21.71
N LEU A 162 -10.33 -24.54 -22.27
CA LEU A 162 -11.59 -23.82 -22.05
C LEU A 162 -11.97 -23.82 -20.58
N ARG A 163 -12.00 -25.00 -19.95
CA ARG A 163 -12.32 -25.14 -18.53
C ARG A 163 -11.36 -24.37 -17.63
N TRP A 164 -10.07 -24.37 -17.97
CA TRP A 164 -9.06 -23.60 -17.23
C TRP A 164 -9.31 -22.08 -17.37
N ILE A 165 -9.54 -21.56 -18.59
CA ILE A 165 -9.82 -20.13 -18.80
C ILE A 165 -11.08 -19.70 -18.06
N GLU A 166 -12.17 -20.44 -18.16
CA GLU A 166 -13.44 -20.10 -17.47
C GLU A 166 -13.22 -20.00 -15.95
N LEU A 167 -12.43 -20.92 -15.39
CA LEU A 167 -12.09 -20.91 -13.98
C LEU A 167 -11.19 -19.73 -13.60
N VAL A 168 -10.16 -19.44 -14.40
CA VAL A 168 -9.26 -18.29 -14.18
C VAL A 168 -10.05 -16.98 -14.27
N GLN A 169 -10.87 -16.80 -15.30
CA GLN A 169 -11.70 -15.59 -15.48
C GLN A 169 -12.66 -15.37 -14.31
N LYS A 170 -13.27 -16.45 -13.80
CA LYS A 170 -14.15 -16.39 -12.63
C LYS A 170 -13.43 -15.82 -11.41
N TYR A 171 -12.17 -16.20 -11.19
CA TYR A 171 -11.41 -15.80 -10.01
C TYR A 171 -10.59 -14.51 -10.20
N GLU A 172 -10.24 -14.13 -11.43
CA GLU A 172 -9.36 -12.98 -11.69
C GLU A 172 -9.95 -11.66 -11.16
N LEU A 173 -11.24 -11.41 -11.38
CA LEU A 173 -11.88 -10.19 -10.88
C LEU A 173 -11.90 -10.13 -9.36
N ILE A 174 -12.20 -11.26 -8.71
CA ILE A 174 -12.27 -11.38 -7.24
C ILE A 174 -10.88 -11.18 -6.63
N ILE A 175 -9.85 -11.79 -7.22
CA ILE A 175 -8.50 -11.72 -6.67
C ILE A 175 -7.83 -10.36 -6.90
N GLU A 176 -8.10 -9.69 -8.04
CA GLU A 176 -7.60 -8.33 -8.28
C GLU A 176 -8.19 -7.33 -7.29
N GLU A 177 -9.49 -7.42 -7.01
CA GLU A 177 -10.16 -6.60 -6.00
C GLU A 177 -9.66 -6.95 -4.59
N GLY A 178 -9.55 -8.24 -4.28
CA GLY A 178 -8.99 -8.73 -3.01
C GLY A 178 -7.59 -8.17 -2.76
N TYR A 179 -6.70 -8.23 -3.76
CA TYR A 179 -5.36 -7.68 -3.68
C TYR A 179 -5.37 -6.16 -3.45
N ALA A 180 -6.21 -5.42 -4.18
CA ALA A 180 -6.32 -3.97 -4.02
C ALA A 180 -6.79 -3.58 -2.61
N ASN A 181 -7.74 -4.32 -2.04
CA ASN A 181 -8.23 -4.09 -0.69
C ASN A 181 -7.12 -4.31 0.35
N ILE A 182 -6.44 -5.46 0.32
CA ILE A 182 -5.35 -5.74 1.28
C ILE A 182 -4.16 -4.79 1.11
N PHE A 183 -3.90 -4.34 -0.12
CA PHE A 183 -2.85 -3.38 -0.43
C PHE A 183 -3.07 -2.08 0.34
N ILE A 184 -4.31 -1.58 0.38
CA ILE A 184 -4.66 -0.36 1.10
C ILE A 184 -4.73 -0.61 2.61
N ASP A 185 -5.45 -1.64 3.04
CA ASP A 185 -5.74 -1.90 4.45
C ASP A 185 -4.47 -2.08 5.29
N ILE A 186 -3.54 -2.91 4.84
CA ILE A 186 -2.32 -3.20 5.59
C ILE A 186 -1.43 -1.94 5.68
N ARG A 187 -1.44 -1.08 4.66
CA ARG A 187 -0.73 0.22 4.71
C ARG A 187 -1.35 1.17 5.72
N ILE A 188 -2.68 1.24 5.78
CA ILE A 188 -3.41 2.03 6.79
C ILE A 188 -3.02 1.55 8.19
N TRP A 189 -3.13 0.25 8.46
CA TRP A 189 -2.81 -0.32 9.76
C TRP A 189 -1.35 -0.13 10.16
N THR A 190 -0.43 -0.25 9.19
CA THR A 190 1.00 0.02 9.43
C THR A 190 1.24 1.48 9.78
N MET A 191 0.61 2.43 9.10
CA MET A 191 0.69 3.85 9.46
C MET A 191 0.10 4.14 10.84
N VAL A 192 -1.02 3.52 11.20
CA VAL A 192 -1.62 3.65 12.54
C VAL A 192 -0.66 3.19 13.62
N ALA A 193 0.00 2.04 13.40
CA ALA A 193 0.99 1.51 14.35
C ALA A 193 2.21 2.45 14.49
N GLU A 194 2.75 2.96 13.38
CA GLU A 194 3.88 3.88 13.39
C GLU A 194 3.53 5.20 14.10
N LEU A 195 2.32 5.75 13.88
CA LEU A 195 1.83 6.96 14.55
C LEU A 195 1.61 6.77 16.06
N LYS A 196 1.35 5.54 16.51
CA LYS A 196 1.19 5.18 17.91
C LYS A 196 2.51 4.83 18.61
N SER A 197 3.62 4.76 17.86
CA SER A 197 4.91 4.37 18.40
C SER A 197 5.40 5.33 19.49
N THR A 198 6.06 4.76 20.50
CA THR A 198 6.68 5.50 21.60
C THR A 198 8.15 5.09 21.71
N PRO A 199 9.12 6.02 21.61
CA PRO A 199 8.93 7.47 21.41
C PRO A 199 8.48 7.81 19.99
N PHE A 200 7.62 8.83 19.85
CA PHE A 200 7.25 9.38 18.56
C PHE A 200 8.44 10.16 17.98
N TYR A 201 8.81 9.85 16.72
CA TYR A 201 9.87 10.56 16.01
C TYR A 201 9.42 10.89 14.59
N LYS A 202 9.03 12.15 14.38
CA LYS A 202 8.41 12.64 13.13
C LYS A 202 9.15 12.25 11.85
N PRO A 203 10.50 12.36 11.75
CA PRO A 203 11.21 11.94 10.54
C PRO A 203 10.99 10.45 10.20
N ASN A 204 10.94 9.57 11.20
CA ASN A 204 10.65 8.15 10.94
C ASN A 204 9.22 7.92 10.43
N VAL A 205 8.24 8.65 10.97
CA VAL A 205 6.85 8.52 10.53
C VAL A 205 6.65 9.10 9.14
N LEU A 206 7.33 10.20 8.81
CA LEU A 206 7.36 10.75 7.45
C LEU A 206 8.02 9.80 6.46
N ALA A 207 9.14 9.16 6.84
CA ALA A 207 9.78 8.12 6.04
C ALA A 207 8.83 6.94 5.77
N MET A 208 8.08 6.50 6.78
CA MET A 208 7.06 5.45 6.64
C MET A 208 5.92 5.91 5.71
N LEU A 209 5.43 7.15 5.86
CA LEU A 209 4.41 7.73 4.99
C LEU A 209 4.87 7.76 3.53
N ASN A 210 6.08 8.24 3.27
CA ASN A 210 6.66 8.30 1.92
C ASN A 210 6.94 6.92 1.32
N THR A 211 7.06 5.89 2.16
CA THR A 211 7.20 4.49 1.72
C THR A 211 5.85 3.88 1.36
N LEU A 212 4.84 4.05 2.22
CA LEU A 212 3.54 3.36 2.07
C LEU A 212 2.60 4.12 1.13
N PHE A 213 2.64 5.45 1.16
CA PHE A 213 1.80 6.36 0.38
C PHE A 213 2.69 7.44 -0.25
N PRO A 214 3.46 7.11 -1.30
CA PRO A 214 4.43 8.03 -1.88
C PRO A 214 3.75 9.30 -2.42
N PRO A 215 4.42 10.47 -2.34
CA PRO A 215 3.86 11.72 -2.84
C PRO A 215 3.69 11.70 -4.37
N ALA A 216 4.66 11.11 -5.08
CA ALA A 216 4.55 10.84 -6.51
C ALA A 216 4.26 9.35 -6.73
N VAL A 217 3.00 9.01 -7.02
CA VAL A 217 2.60 7.64 -7.37
C VAL A 217 3.02 7.37 -8.82
N LYS A 218 4.11 6.62 -9.02
CA LYS A 218 4.62 6.28 -10.35
C LYS A 218 3.92 5.06 -10.96
N GLU A 219 3.85 3.97 -10.20
CA GLU A 219 3.31 2.70 -10.66
C GLU A 219 2.44 2.05 -9.58
N LEU A 220 1.33 1.44 -10.02
CA LEU A 220 0.42 0.69 -9.15
C LEU A 220 0.36 -0.78 -9.55
N PRO A 221 0.17 -1.71 -8.60
CA PRO A 221 0.14 -3.15 -8.89
C PRO A 221 -0.98 -3.58 -9.85
N ASN A 222 -2.12 -2.90 -9.81
CA ASN A 222 -3.26 -3.11 -10.70
C ASN A 222 -4.11 -1.84 -10.80
N ASP A 223 -5.00 -1.80 -11.78
CA ASP A 223 -5.86 -0.64 -12.09
C ASP A 223 -7.05 -0.48 -11.11
N ARG A 224 -7.24 -1.43 -10.19
CA ARG A 224 -8.27 -1.34 -9.13
C ARG A 224 -7.85 -0.40 -8.01
N ILE A 225 -6.55 -0.16 -7.86
CA ILE A 225 -6.03 0.82 -6.92
C ILE A 225 -6.09 2.19 -7.61
N GLN A 226 -6.91 3.09 -7.09
CA GLN A 226 -7.02 4.44 -7.63
C GLN A 226 -5.96 5.35 -6.99
N PRO A 227 -5.10 6.05 -7.78
CA PRO A 227 -4.11 6.98 -7.23
C PRO A 227 -4.72 8.01 -6.28
N LYS A 228 -5.90 8.55 -6.63
CA LYS A 228 -6.65 9.50 -5.80
C LYS A 228 -6.91 8.99 -4.38
N VAL A 229 -7.22 7.70 -4.21
CA VAL A 229 -7.45 7.10 -2.89
C VAL A 229 -6.16 7.09 -2.07
N LEU A 230 -5.01 6.82 -2.69
CA LEU A 230 -3.71 6.88 -2.02
C LEU A 230 -3.36 8.30 -1.59
N HIS A 231 -3.59 9.29 -2.45
CA HIS A 231 -3.39 10.70 -2.11
C HIS A 231 -4.29 11.12 -0.94
N GLN A 232 -5.56 10.71 -0.91
CA GLN A 232 -6.47 10.99 0.21
C GLN A 232 -5.97 10.42 1.54
N TYR A 233 -5.48 9.17 1.56
CA TYR A 233 -4.89 8.58 2.76
C TYR A 233 -3.59 9.29 3.15
N ARG A 234 -2.74 9.64 2.17
CA ARG A 234 -1.51 10.39 2.41
C ARG A 234 -1.80 11.70 3.13
N SER A 235 -2.70 12.51 2.59
CA SER A 235 -3.10 13.80 3.18
C SER A 235 -3.62 13.62 4.60
N SER A 236 -4.49 12.62 4.81
CA SER A 236 -5.06 12.32 6.13
C SER A 236 -3.98 11.93 7.12
N PHE A 237 -3.06 11.04 6.75
CA PHE A 237 -1.97 10.61 7.63
C PHE A 237 -0.99 11.73 7.91
N TYR A 238 -0.68 12.59 6.94
CA TYR A 238 0.16 13.76 7.17
C TYR A 238 -0.44 14.70 8.24
N GLN A 239 -1.76 14.94 8.18
CA GLN A 239 -2.47 15.72 9.21
C GLN A 239 -2.35 15.03 10.59
N TYR A 240 -2.49 13.70 10.66
CA TYR A 240 -2.28 12.96 11.90
C TYR A 240 -0.84 13.02 12.42
N ILE A 241 0.17 12.99 11.54
CA ILE A 241 1.59 13.17 11.94
C ILE A 241 1.76 14.51 12.67
N THR A 242 1.21 15.58 12.10
CA THR A 242 1.29 16.93 12.68
C THR A 242 0.52 17.01 14.00
N ALA A 243 -0.65 16.37 14.09
CA ALA A 243 -1.47 16.36 15.30
C ALA A 243 -0.82 15.54 16.43
N VAL A 244 -0.17 14.41 16.12
CA VAL A 244 0.55 13.58 17.08
C VAL A 244 1.83 14.27 17.55
N GLU A 245 2.56 14.96 16.67
CA GLU A 245 3.71 15.79 17.08
C GLU A 245 3.29 16.86 18.10
N ALA A 246 2.12 17.48 17.91
CA ALA A 246 1.63 18.54 18.77
C ALA A 246 1.05 18.05 20.10
N ASN A 247 0.31 16.94 20.09
CA ASN A 247 -0.56 16.53 21.20
C ASN A 247 -0.25 15.12 21.74
N GLY A 248 0.73 14.44 21.15
CA GLY A 248 1.11 13.06 21.45
C GLY A 248 0.22 12.00 20.78
N PRO A 249 0.58 10.70 20.92
CA PRO A 249 -0.09 9.58 20.25
C PRO A 249 -1.56 9.36 20.64
N SER A 250 -2.03 9.98 21.73
CA SER A 250 -3.41 9.85 22.22
C SER A 250 -4.46 10.31 21.21
N VAL A 251 -4.10 11.22 20.29
CA VAL A 251 -4.96 11.67 19.17
C VAL A 251 -5.41 10.50 18.30
N MET A 252 -4.57 9.46 18.16
CA MET A 252 -4.88 8.29 17.34
C MET A 252 -5.98 7.41 17.92
N LYS A 253 -6.32 7.54 19.21
CA LYS A 253 -7.31 6.68 19.88
C LYS A 253 -8.68 6.74 19.20
N ALA A 254 -9.16 7.94 18.89
CA ALA A 254 -10.46 8.11 18.23
C ALA A 254 -10.47 7.58 16.80
N PHE A 255 -9.36 7.78 16.07
CA PHE A 255 -9.21 7.27 14.70
C PHE A 255 -9.19 5.74 14.68
N GLU A 256 -8.39 5.11 15.54
CA GLU A 256 -8.31 3.66 15.66
C GLU A 256 -9.64 3.04 16.08
N GLN A 257 -10.37 3.65 17.03
CA GLN A 257 -11.71 3.20 17.41
C GLN A 257 -12.68 3.24 16.23
N LYS A 258 -12.66 4.32 15.44
CA LYS A 258 -13.47 4.43 14.22
C LYS A 258 -13.04 3.42 13.16
N LEU A 259 -11.75 3.11 13.07
CA LEU A 259 -11.21 2.12 12.14
C LEU A 259 -11.67 0.71 12.50
N GLN A 260 -11.75 0.40 13.80
CA GLN A 260 -12.28 -0.88 14.31
C GLN A 260 -13.81 -0.98 14.35
N GLY A 261 -14.54 0.09 13.98
CA GLY A 261 -16.00 0.09 13.97
C GLY A 261 -16.59 -0.98 13.03
N SER A 262 -17.76 -1.53 13.38
CA SER A 262 -18.44 -2.58 12.59
C SER A 262 -18.70 -2.18 11.14
N ASP A 263 -18.98 -0.90 10.93
CA ASP A 263 -19.38 -0.34 9.63
C ASP A 263 -18.16 0.07 8.79
N ASN A 264 -16.95 -0.06 9.34
CA ASN A 264 -15.73 0.30 8.63
C ASN A 264 -15.18 -0.89 7.85
N ARG A 265 -15.09 -0.75 6.53
CA ARG A 265 -14.54 -1.80 5.65
C ARG A 265 -13.09 -2.16 5.99
N HIS A 266 -12.32 -1.22 6.52
CA HIS A 266 -10.90 -1.38 6.87
C HIS A 266 -10.68 -1.95 8.28
N ARG A 267 -11.75 -2.37 8.98
CA ARG A 267 -11.66 -3.02 10.28
C ARG A 267 -10.73 -4.22 10.19
N TRP A 268 -9.92 -4.44 11.24
CA TRP A 268 -8.90 -5.49 11.23
C TRP A 268 -9.45 -6.88 10.91
N GLY A 269 -10.63 -7.22 11.44
CA GLY A 269 -11.29 -8.49 11.14
C GLY A 269 -11.52 -8.68 9.63
N ASN A 270 -12.09 -7.67 8.97
CA ASN A 270 -12.34 -7.71 7.52
C ASN A 270 -11.02 -7.72 6.73
N THR A 271 -10.02 -6.92 7.15
CA THR A 271 -8.68 -6.93 6.55
C THR A 271 -8.05 -8.32 6.63
N TRP A 272 -8.16 -9.00 7.78
CA TRP A 272 -7.62 -10.34 7.98
C TRP A 272 -8.37 -11.40 7.19
N ASP A 273 -9.71 -11.33 7.12
CA ASP A 273 -10.53 -12.23 6.31
C ASP A 273 -10.17 -12.08 4.82
N ASN A 274 -10.07 -10.85 4.32
CA ASN A 274 -9.67 -10.54 2.95
C ASN A 274 -8.24 -11.01 2.64
N LEU A 275 -7.30 -10.81 3.58
CA LEU A 275 -5.92 -11.28 3.46
C LEU A 275 -5.84 -12.80 3.37
N THR A 276 -6.56 -13.50 4.24
CA THR A 276 -6.60 -14.96 4.27
C THR A 276 -7.22 -15.51 2.99
N HIS A 277 -8.38 -14.97 2.58
CA HIS A 277 -9.05 -15.37 1.35
C HIS A 277 -8.18 -15.12 0.11
N TYR A 278 -7.55 -13.95 0.00
CA TYR A 278 -6.61 -13.64 -1.08
C TYR A 278 -5.46 -14.66 -1.13
N MET A 279 -4.83 -14.94 0.00
CA MET A 279 -3.71 -15.88 0.07
C MET A 279 -4.09 -17.30 -0.35
N GLU A 280 -5.25 -17.79 0.09
CA GLU A 280 -5.77 -19.11 -0.28
C GLU A 280 -6.11 -19.19 -1.77
N LEU A 281 -6.78 -18.17 -2.31
CA LEU A 281 -7.13 -18.13 -3.72
C LEU A 281 -5.88 -17.99 -4.60
N ALA A 282 -4.91 -17.16 -4.20
CA ALA A 282 -3.63 -17.02 -4.90
C ALA A 282 -2.87 -18.35 -4.94
N GLU A 283 -2.79 -19.05 -3.80
CA GLU A 283 -2.15 -20.36 -3.72
C GLU A 283 -2.86 -21.39 -4.62
N GLN A 284 -4.20 -21.41 -4.61
CA GLN A 284 -5.00 -22.29 -5.46
C GLN A 284 -4.74 -22.02 -6.95
N MET A 285 -4.81 -20.75 -7.37
CA MET A 285 -4.58 -20.38 -8.77
C MET A 285 -3.15 -20.72 -9.22
N ILE A 286 -2.16 -20.56 -8.35
CA ILE A 286 -0.78 -20.98 -8.65
C ILE A 286 -0.66 -22.49 -8.79
N LYS A 287 -1.33 -23.29 -7.95
CA LYS A 287 -1.31 -24.76 -8.04
C LYS A 287 -2.00 -25.29 -9.30
N GLN A 288 -3.03 -24.57 -9.78
CA GLN A 288 -3.79 -24.92 -10.98
C GLN A 288 -3.15 -24.42 -12.28
N ALA A 289 -2.17 -23.51 -12.19
CA ALA A 289 -1.40 -22.98 -13.30
C ALA A 289 -0.20 -23.87 -13.61
#